data_AF-A0A4Y2SEG3-F1
#
_entry.id   AF-A0A4Y2SEG3-F1
#
_cell.length_a   1.000
_cell.length_b   1.000
_cell.length_c   1.000
_cell.angle_alpha   90.00
_cell.angle_beta   90.00
_cell.angle_gamma   90.00
#
_symmetry.space_group_name_H-M   'P 1'
#
loop_
_entity.id
_entity.type
_entity.pdbx_description
1 polymer ?
#
loop_
_entity_poly.entity_id
_entity_poly.type
_entity_poly.pdbx_seq_one_letter_code
_entity_poly.pdbx_strand_id
1 'polypeptide(L)' 'MAWIGLLSFLLLWVGSCYGKNDYFRDLPLQNPDLFGGDMLGMNDPEDRNAIIDKRMIWPGGIVPYTIDPAL' A
#
# COMPACT_ATOMS: atom_id res chain seq x y z
N MET A 1 17.04 23.01 -40.03
CA MET A 1 17.26 21.67 -39.43
C MET A 1 17.67 21.75 -37.95
N ALA A 2 18.57 22.66 -37.54
CA ALA A 2 18.98 22.82 -36.14
C ALA A 2 17.87 23.28 -35.16
N TRP A 3 16.87 24.04 -35.63
CA TRP A 3 15.80 24.59 -34.78
C TRP A 3 14.80 23.52 -34.29
N ILE A 4 14.59 22.46 -35.07
CA ILE A 4 13.73 21.32 -34.69
C ILE A 4 14.37 20.57 -33.52
N GLY A 5 15.69 20.34 -33.58
CA GLY A 5 16.43 19.69 -32.49
C GLY A 5 16.39 20.47 -31.18
N LEU A 6 16.52 21.80 -31.24
CA LEU A 6 16.39 22.67 -30.07
C LEU A 6 14.98 22.65 -29.45
N LEU A 7 13.95 22.64 -30.30
CA LEU A 7 12.55 22.56 -29.86
C LEU A 7 12.25 21.22 -29.18
N SER A 8 12.75 20.11 -29.76
CA SER A 8 12.63 18.77 -29.19
C SER A 8 13.34 18.66 -27.84
N PHE A 9 14.53 19.27 -27.69
CA PHE A 9 15.28 19.26 -26.44
C PHE A 9 14.55 20.05 -25.34
N LEU A 10 13.97 21.20 -25.67
CA LEU A 10 13.17 22.01 -24.76
C LEU A 10 11.90 21.28 -24.28
N LEU A 11 11.19 20.60 -25.19
CA LEU A 11 9.99 19.84 -24.84
C LEU A 11 10.30 18.65 -23.92
N LEU A 12 11.41 17.94 -24.16
CA LEU A 12 11.87 16.86 -23.28
C LEU A 12 12.28 17.37 -21.89
N TRP A 13 12.90 18.55 -21.82
CA TRP A 13 13.36 19.14 -20.56
C TRP A 13 12.19 19.64 -19.70
N VAL A 14 11.20 20.29 -20.31
CA VAL A 14 9.97 20.74 -19.60
C VAL A 14 9.14 19.55 -19.12
N GLY A 15 9.07 18.46 -19.89
CA GLY A 15 8.38 17.23 -19.49
C GLY A 15 9.00 16.55 -18.26
N SER A 16 10.33 16.59 -18.13
CA SER A 16 11.05 16.00 -16.98
C SER A 16 10.78 16.73 -15.66
N CYS A 17 10.38 18.00 -15.69
CA CYS A 17 10.09 18.80 -14.49
C CYS A 17 8.64 18.65 -13.98
N TYR A 18 7.76 18.01 -14.75
CA TYR A 18 6.34 17.81 -14.41
C TYR A 18 6.01 16.40 -13.90
N GLY A 19 7.01 15.56 -13.66
CA GLY A 19 6.83 14.28 -12.97
C GLY A 19 6.66 14.49 -11.47
N LYS A 20 5.46 14.85 -11.01
CA LYS A 20 5.11 14.74 -9.59
C LYS A 20 5.10 13.25 -9.22
N ASN A 21 6.15 12.79 -8.54
CA ASN A 21 6.23 11.44 -7.99
C ASN A 21 5.37 11.34 -6.71
N ASP A 22 4.06 11.44 -6.85
CA ASP A 22 3.12 11.23 -5.74
C ASP A 22 2.88 9.73 -5.46
N TYR A 23 3.40 8.82 -6.31
CA TYR A 23 3.25 7.37 -6.18
C TYR A 23 3.72 6.79 -4.83
N PHE A 24 4.70 7.41 -4.17
CA PHE A 24 5.23 6.89 -2.91
C PHE A 24 4.42 7.32 -1.67
N ARG A 25 3.54 8.31 -1.80
CA ARG A 25 2.74 8.81 -0.67
C ARG A 25 1.53 7.93 -0.37
N ASP A 26 1.06 7.22 -1.39
CA ASP A 26 -0.09 6.32 -1.32
C ASP A 26 0.32 4.83 -1.25
N LEU A 27 1.61 4.53 -1.08
CA LEU A 27 2.02 3.15 -0.83
C LEU A 27 1.51 2.77 0.56
N PRO A 28 0.69 1.70 0.66
CA PRO A 28 0.40 1.10 1.96
C PRO A 28 1.71 0.84 2.69
N LEU A 29 1.69 0.96 4.02
CA LEU A 29 2.84 0.59 4.86
C LEU A 29 3.34 -0.80 4.43
N GLN A 30 4.53 -0.85 3.82
CA GLN A 30 5.09 -2.08 3.30
C GLN A 30 5.72 -2.85 4.47
N ASN A 31 4.91 -3.70 5.10
CA ASN A 31 5.43 -4.73 6.02
C ASN A 31 5.58 -6.02 5.20
N PRO A 32 6.78 -6.30 4.64
CA PRO A 32 6.96 -7.39 3.68
C PRO A 32 6.80 -8.78 4.29
N ASP A 33 6.84 -8.86 5.62
CA ASP A 33 6.59 -10.04 6.43
C ASP A 33 5.09 -10.29 6.67
N LEU A 34 4.23 -9.32 6.36
CA LEU A 34 2.79 -9.42 6.51
C LEU A 34 2.11 -9.78 5.20
N PHE A 35 1.07 -10.59 5.30
CA PHE A 35 0.21 -10.86 4.16
C PHE A 35 -0.51 -9.58 3.75
N GLY A 36 -0.51 -9.24 2.46
CA GLY A 36 -1.10 -7.97 1.97
C GLY A 36 -0.42 -6.69 2.46
N GLY A 37 0.64 -6.79 3.28
CA GLY A 37 1.32 -5.67 3.92
C GLY A 37 0.76 -5.29 5.30
N ASP A 38 -0.37 -5.84 5.73
CA ASP A 38 -1.06 -5.44 6.97
C ASP A 38 -1.75 -6.58 7.75
N MET A 39 -1.70 -7.83 7.28
CA MET A 39 -2.33 -8.98 7.94
C MET A 39 -1.29 -9.98 8.50
N LEU A 40 -1.41 -10.28 9.78
CA LEU A 40 -0.67 -11.33 10.49
C LEU A 40 -1.47 -12.63 10.59
N GLY A 41 -0.77 -13.76 10.75
CA GLY A 41 -1.39 -15.05 11.12
C GLY A 41 -1.94 -15.88 9.96
N MET A 42 -1.74 -15.46 8.71
CA MET A 42 -2.09 -16.25 7.53
C MET A 42 -1.01 -17.31 7.24
N ASN A 43 -1.34 -18.58 7.43
CA ASN A 43 -0.45 -19.70 7.14
C ASN A 43 -0.64 -20.28 5.73
N ASP A 44 -1.83 -20.07 5.15
CA ASP A 44 -2.19 -20.53 3.81
C ASP A 44 -2.50 -19.30 2.92
N PRO A 45 -1.74 -19.07 1.84
CA PRO A 45 -2.00 -18.01 0.88
C PRO A 45 -3.35 -18.11 0.19
N GLU A 46 -4.09 -19.21 0.28
CA GLU A 46 -5.45 -19.34 -0.27
C GLU A 46 -6.55 -18.95 0.72
N ASP A 47 -6.23 -18.79 2.00
CA ASP A 47 -7.16 -18.33 3.05
C ASP A 47 -7.23 -16.79 3.12
N ARG A 48 -7.36 -16.15 1.95
CA ARG A 48 -7.34 -14.68 1.79
C ARG A 48 -8.68 -14.01 2.03
N ASN A 49 -9.72 -14.82 2.23
CA ASN A 49 -11.11 -14.43 2.13
C ASN A 49 -11.75 -14.36 3.54
N ALA A 50 -13.08 -14.25 3.58
CA ALA A 50 -13.79 -14.20 4.85
C ALA A 50 -13.48 -15.41 5.74
N ILE A 51 -13.31 -15.15 7.03
CA ILE A 51 -13.19 -16.19 8.05
C ILE A 51 -14.46 -17.05 8.03
N ILE A 52 -14.32 -18.29 7.57
CA ILE A 52 -15.42 -19.27 7.49
C ILE A 52 -15.61 -20.04 8.81
N ASP A 53 -14.55 -20.23 9.59
CA ASP A 53 -14.63 -20.94 10.86
C ASP A 53 -15.16 -20.01 11.96
N LYS A 54 -16.37 -20.29 12.43
CA LYS A 54 -17.04 -19.52 13.49
C LYS A 54 -16.28 -19.53 14.82
N ARG A 55 -15.39 -20.50 15.04
CA ARG A 55 -14.53 -20.55 16.23
C ARG A 55 -13.48 -19.44 16.26
N MET A 56 -13.17 -18.84 15.11
CA MET A 56 -12.25 -17.71 14.99
C MET A 56 -12.96 -16.35 15.09
N ILE A 57 -14.29 -16.33 15.31
CA ILE A 57 -15.07 -15.11 15.48
C ILE A 57 -15.22 -14.79 16.97
N TRP A 58 -15.13 -13.51 17.32
CA TRP A 58 -15.38 -13.03 18.67
C TRP A 58 -16.77 -13.44 19.20
N PRO A 59 -16.87 -14.03 20.40
CA PRO A 59 -18.15 -14.40 20.99
C PRO A 59 -19.09 -13.20 21.09
N GLY A 60 -20.29 -13.34 20.51
CA GLY A 60 -21.29 -12.26 20.49
C GLY A 60 -20.91 -11.04 19.64
N GLY A 61 -19.81 -11.10 18.86
CA GLY A 61 -19.31 -9.96 18.10
C GLY A 61 -18.71 -8.85 18.98
N ILE A 62 -18.34 -9.16 20.22
CA ILE A 62 -17.79 -8.20 21.17
C ILE A 62 -16.27 -8.33 21.19
N VAL A 63 -15.56 -7.25 20.86
CA VAL A 63 -14.09 -7.19 20.87
C VAL A 63 -13.62 -6.45 22.12
N PRO A 64 -13.13 -7.15 23.16
CA PRO A 64 -12.52 -6.48 24.31
C PRO A 64 -11.17 -5.88 23.93
N TYR A 65 -10.87 -4.68 24.42
CA TYR A 65 -9.60 -4.02 24.18
C TYR A 65 -9.13 -3.26 25.42
N THR A 66 -7.85 -2.89 25.42
CA THR A 66 -7.27 -1.93 26.37
C THR A 66 -6.33 -1.03 25.58
N ILE A 67 -6.28 0.24 25.96
CA ILE A 67 -5.34 1.19 25.35
C ILE A 67 -4.00 1.00 26.06
N ASP A 68 -2.95 0.68 25.29
CA ASP A 68 -1.60 0.58 25.82
C ASP A 68 -1.17 1.96 26.36
N PRO A 69 -0.65 2.06 27.60
CA PRO A 69 -0.14 3.34 28.13
C PRO A 69 1.01 3.95 27.32
N ALA A 70 1.70 3.16 26.48
CA ALA A 70 2.82 3.61 25.65
C ALA A 70 2.41 4.19 24.28
N LEU A 71 1.11 4.16 23.94
CA LEU A 71 0.53 4.79 22.74
C LEU A 71 0.56 6.32 22.84
#